data_AF-A0A1G4YJ44-F1
#
_entry.id   AF-A0A1G4YJ44-F1
#
_cell.length_a   1.000
_cell.length_b   1.000
_cell.length_c   1.000
_cell.angle_alpha   90.00
_cell.angle_beta   90.00
_cell.angle_gamma   90.00
#
_symmetry.space_group_name_H-M   'P 1'
#
loop_
_entity.id
_entity.type
_entity.pdbx_description
1 polymer ?
#
loop_
_entity_poly.entity_id
_entity_poly.type
_entity_poly.pdbx_seq_one_letter_code
_entity_poly.pdbx_strand_id
1 'polypeptide(L)'
;MRRLTCALILSIFSVLASTQAFADENSCAGPGPKGPDALDAALAGTPTCKAAMAMLRQCAWGSSMDTTFGATVVSKCEQEFLGKLTPPDRRAYDRQMKLCADRYAHRDGTMYISATAICQADVATRFAAKQERVDAPSGQASFDCAKARTPLEKTICADPEVGRADLVLAERYTSALKGLEKGGSARSSLVASQNNWLKFVSRSCPLGAVGGTPSPAARACVLAAFTARSAQLETCRQQTGESHDRCINDFQDPRGDGKKAAR
;
A
#
# COMPACT_ATOMS: atom_id res chain seq x y z
N MET A 1 -36.21 -4.03 -74.43
CA MET A 1 -36.16 -3.07 -73.30
C MET A 1 -37.17 -3.58 -72.26
N ARG A 2 -36.90 -3.96 -71.01
CA ARG A 2 -35.81 -3.77 -70.04
C ARG A 2 -35.61 -5.12 -69.31
N ARG A 3 -34.35 -5.44 -68.96
CA ARG A 3 -33.99 -6.64 -68.18
C ARG A 3 -34.24 -6.36 -66.70
N LEU A 4 -35.02 -7.20 -66.01
CA LEU A 4 -35.06 -7.23 -64.54
C LEU A 4 -34.05 -8.27 -64.05
N THR A 5 -32.95 -7.81 -63.48
CA THR A 5 -31.96 -8.63 -62.76
C THR A 5 -32.39 -8.80 -61.30
N CYS A 6 -32.58 -10.05 -60.89
CA CYS A 6 -32.75 -10.50 -59.51
C CYS A 6 -31.49 -10.15 -58.70
N ALA A 7 -31.61 -9.26 -57.71
CA ALA A 7 -30.54 -8.98 -56.75
C ALA A 7 -30.65 -9.97 -55.58
N LEU A 8 -29.64 -10.82 -55.46
CA LEU A 8 -29.41 -11.74 -54.35
C LEU A 8 -28.94 -10.91 -53.14
N ILE A 9 -29.77 -10.78 -52.09
CA ILE A 9 -29.38 -10.10 -50.84
C ILE A 9 -28.68 -11.15 -49.96
N LEU A 10 -27.33 -11.12 -49.94
CA LEU A 10 -26.55 -11.80 -48.90
C LEU A 10 -26.67 -11.01 -47.59
N SER A 11 -27.47 -11.50 -46.66
CA SER A 11 -27.51 -11.00 -45.28
C SER A 11 -26.24 -11.45 -44.55
N ILE A 12 -25.28 -10.54 -44.42
CA ILE A 12 -24.10 -10.70 -43.56
C ILE A 12 -24.57 -10.63 -42.10
N PHE A 13 -24.74 -11.80 -41.47
CA PHE A 13 -24.86 -11.91 -40.02
C PHE A 13 -23.53 -11.52 -39.40
N SER A 14 -23.38 -10.24 -39.06
CA SER A 14 -22.31 -9.77 -38.20
C SER A 14 -22.56 -10.30 -36.79
N VAL A 15 -21.90 -11.41 -36.45
CA VAL A 15 -21.80 -11.87 -35.06
C VAL A 15 -20.95 -10.84 -34.33
N LEU A 16 -21.62 -9.85 -33.74
CA LEU A 16 -21.06 -9.06 -32.66
C LEU A 16 -20.79 -10.06 -31.53
N ALA A 17 -19.56 -10.55 -31.46
CA ALA A 17 -19.05 -11.18 -30.25
C ALA A 17 -19.10 -10.10 -29.16
N SER A 18 -20.16 -10.13 -28.38
CA SER A 18 -20.29 -9.37 -27.15
C SER A 18 -19.07 -9.72 -26.30
N THR A 19 -18.10 -8.81 -26.24
CA THR A 19 -17.09 -8.84 -25.18
C THR A 19 -17.87 -8.74 -23.88
N GLN A 20 -18.04 -9.87 -23.20
CA GLN A 20 -18.63 -9.90 -21.88
C GLN A 20 -17.76 -9.00 -21.00
N ALA A 21 -18.32 -7.85 -20.65
CA ALA A 21 -17.85 -7.05 -19.56
C ALA A 21 -17.83 -7.96 -18.33
N PHE A 22 -16.68 -8.12 -17.68
CA PHE A 22 -16.59 -8.61 -16.31
C PHE A 22 -17.20 -7.54 -15.39
N ALA A 23 -18.52 -7.43 -15.43
CA ALA A 23 -19.33 -6.76 -14.44
C ALA A 23 -20.31 -7.81 -13.93
N ASP A 24 -19.84 -8.65 -13.00
CA ASP A 24 -20.68 -9.64 -12.33
C ASP A 24 -20.52 -9.47 -10.82
N GLU A 25 -21.52 -8.82 -10.24
CA GLU A 25 -22.08 -9.00 -8.89
C GLU A 25 -21.17 -9.64 -7.81
N ASN A 26 -20.09 -8.94 -7.44
CA ASN A 26 -19.28 -9.22 -6.24
C ASN A 26 -18.73 -7.91 -5.65
N SER A 27 -19.60 -6.92 -5.41
CA SER A 27 -19.21 -5.74 -4.62
C SER A 27 -19.06 -6.16 -3.16
N CYS A 28 -17.87 -6.63 -2.80
CA CYS A 28 -17.59 -6.99 -1.41
C CYS A 28 -17.70 -5.74 -0.52
N ALA A 29 -18.71 -5.75 0.34
CA ALA A 29 -18.89 -4.87 1.49
C ALA A 29 -18.97 -5.76 2.75
N GLY A 30 -17.94 -6.60 2.96
CA GLY A 30 -17.90 -7.65 3.98
C GLY A 30 -17.81 -9.06 3.39
N PRO A 31 -17.89 -10.12 4.23
CA PRO A 31 -17.91 -11.50 3.76
C PRO A 31 -19.09 -11.66 2.80
N GLY A 32 -18.83 -11.73 1.50
CA GLY A 32 -19.86 -11.65 0.46
C GLY A 32 -21.02 -12.63 0.70
N PRO A 33 -22.21 -12.39 0.12
CA PRO A 33 -23.45 -13.09 0.46
C PRO A 33 -23.44 -14.61 0.16
N LYS A 34 -22.40 -15.13 -0.48
CA LYS A 34 -22.30 -16.51 -0.97
C LYS A 34 -21.45 -17.43 -0.07
N GLY A 35 -20.94 -16.94 1.07
CA GLY A 35 -20.20 -17.75 2.06
C GLY A 35 -18.71 -17.96 1.73
N PRO A 36 -17.98 -18.74 2.55
CA PRO A 36 -16.52 -18.83 2.46
C PRO A 36 -16.06 -19.61 1.22
N ASP A 37 -16.71 -20.73 0.90
CA ASP A 37 -16.34 -21.57 -0.25
C ASP A 37 -16.49 -20.84 -1.58
N ALA A 38 -17.54 -20.02 -1.72
CA ALA A 38 -17.76 -19.22 -2.91
C ALA A 38 -16.68 -18.14 -3.08
N LEU A 39 -16.23 -17.53 -1.98
CA LEU A 39 -15.13 -16.56 -2.04
C LEU A 39 -13.81 -17.25 -2.36
N ASP A 40 -13.52 -18.40 -1.76
CA ASP A 40 -12.31 -19.15 -2.07
C ASP A 40 -12.26 -19.59 -3.53
N ALA A 41 -13.39 -20.10 -4.06
CA ALA A 41 -13.54 -20.43 -5.47
C ALA A 41 -13.39 -19.20 -6.38
N ALA A 42 -13.94 -18.05 -5.99
CA ALA A 42 -13.79 -16.79 -6.73
C ALA A 42 -12.32 -16.32 -6.76
N LEU A 43 -11.62 -16.40 -5.61
CA LEU A 43 -10.19 -16.09 -5.51
C LEU A 43 -9.37 -17.01 -6.40
N ALA A 44 -9.62 -18.32 -6.36
CA ALA A 44 -8.98 -19.31 -7.20
C ALA A 44 -9.28 -19.08 -8.70
N GLY A 45 -10.50 -18.65 -9.03
CA GLY A 45 -10.95 -18.35 -10.39
C GLY A 45 -10.45 -17.03 -10.97
N THR A 46 -9.84 -16.15 -10.17
CA THR A 46 -9.29 -14.89 -10.68
C THR A 46 -8.18 -15.12 -11.73
N PRO A 47 -8.05 -14.25 -12.74
CA PRO A 47 -7.14 -14.48 -13.86
C PRO A 47 -5.66 -14.30 -13.51
N THR A 48 -5.33 -13.54 -12.47
CA THR A 48 -3.94 -13.23 -12.10
C THR A 48 -3.77 -13.19 -10.58
N CYS A 49 -2.55 -13.42 -10.09
CA CYS A 49 -2.19 -13.19 -8.69
C CYS A 49 -2.62 -11.78 -8.21
N LYS A 50 -2.39 -10.75 -9.01
CA LYS A 50 -2.78 -9.36 -8.71
C LYS A 50 -4.29 -9.20 -8.54
N ALA A 51 -5.09 -9.82 -9.43
CA ALA A 51 -6.54 -9.81 -9.33
C ALA A 51 -7.03 -10.54 -8.08
N ALA A 52 -6.43 -11.69 -7.75
CA ALA A 52 -6.72 -12.45 -6.53
C ALA A 52 -6.49 -11.60 -5.28
N MET A 53 -5.33 -10.93 -5.19
CA MET A 53 -5.01 -10.05 -4.06
C MET A 53 -5.94 -8.83 -3.98
N ALA A 54 -6.29 -8.23 -5.12
CA ALA A 54 -7.23 -7.11 -5.16
C ALA A 54 -8.61 -7.52 -4.65
N MET A 55 -9.08 -8.72 -4.99
CA MET A 55 -10.33 -9.29 -4.48
C MET A 55 -10.22 -9.61 -2.98
N LEU A 56 -9.16 -10.27 -2.54
CA LEU A 56 -8.95 -10.57 -1.11
C LEU A 56 -8.99 -9.31 -0.24
N ARG A 57 -8.38 -8.20 -0.66
CA ARG A 57 -8.43 -6.93 0.09
C ARG A 57 -9.83 -6.37 0.26
N GLN A 58 -10.69 -6.56 -0.73
CA GLN A 58 -12.07 -6.07 -0.70
C GLN A 58 -12.98 -7.02 0.08
N CYS A 59 -12.66 -8.32 0.07
CA CYS A 59 -13.54 -9.37 0.56
C CYS A 59 -13.07 -10.05 1.84
N ALA A 60 -11.97 -9.61 2.46
CA ALA A 60 -11.45 -10.21 3.69
C ALA A 60 -12.46 -10.15 4.85
N TRP A 61 -12.49 -11.21 5.65
CA TRP A 61 -13.47 -11.42 6.72
C TRP A 61 -13.01 -10.86 8.07
N GLY A 62 -11.73 -10.51 8.20
CA GLY A 62 -11.14 -10.13 9.47
C GLY A 62 -11.12 -11.27 10.49
N SER A 63 -11.10 -12.53 10.04
CA SER A 63 -11.18 -13.71 10.89
C SER A 63 -10.20 -14.80 10.46
N SER A 64 -10.12 -15.91 11.20
CA SER A 64 -9.26 -17.04 10.84
C SER A 64 -9.61 -17.64 9.48
N MET A 65 -10.80 -17.39 8.93
CA MET A 65 -11.15 -17.82 7.57
C MET A 65 -10.25 -17.19 6.49
N ASP A 66 -9.69 -16.00 6.76
CA ASP A 66 -8.74 -15.36 5.85
C ASP A 66 -7.43 -16.14 5.71
N THR A 67 -7.16 -17.13 6.58
CA THR A 67 -6.04 -18.07 6.39
C THR A 67 -6.23 -18.93 5.14
N THR A 68 -7.46 -19.40 4.88
CA THR A 68 -7.81 -20.14 3.67
C THR A 68 -7.66 -19.25 2.45
N PHE A 69 -8.30 -18.07 2.48
CA PHE A 69 -8.26 -17.13 1.36
C PHE A 69 -6.85 -16.63 1.06
N GLY A 70 -6.09 -16.32 2.11
CA GLY A 70 -4.69 -15.92 2.03
C GLY A 70 -3.83 -17.03 1.42
N ALA A 71 -4.00 -18.28 1.83
CA ALA A 71 -3.29 -19.42 1.26
C ALA A 71 -3.61 -19.61 -0.24
N THR A 72 -4.87 -19.45 -0.63
CA THR A 72 -5.29 -19.52 -2.04
C THR A 72 -4.61 -18.44 -2.87
N VAL A 73 -4.56 -17.20 -2.39
CA VAL A 73 -3.83 -16.10 -3.06
C VAL A 73 -2.33 -16.38 -3.10
N VAL A 74 -1.71 -16.80 -1.99
CA VAL A 74 -0.28 -17.14 -1.92
C VAL A 74 0.07 -18.21 -2.95
N SER A 75 -0.68 -19.32 -2.99
CA SER A 75 -0.46 -20.42 -3.94
C SER A 75 -0.53 -19.95 -5.38
N LYS A 76 -1.55 -19.15 -5.74
CA LYS A 76 -1.69 -18.58 -7.08
C LYS A 76 -0.50 -17.67 -7.43
N CYS A 77 -0.06 -16.84 -6.49
CA CYS A 77 1.09 -15.96 -6.70
C CYS A 77 2.41 -16.75 -6.82
N GLU A 78 2.64 -17.76 -5.98
CA GLU A 78 3.85 -18.58 -6.01
C GLU A 78 4.02 -19.34 -7.34
N GLN A 79 2.92 -19.73 -8.00
CA GLN A 79 2.99 -20.32 -9.34
C GLN A 79 3.62 -19.37 -10.37
N GLU A 80 3.52 -18.05 -10.18
CA GLU A 80 4.08 -17.08 -11.11
C GLU A 80 5.61 -16.92 -10.93
N PHE A 81 6.13 -16.96 -9.70
CA PHE A 81 7.53 -16.59 -9.41
C PHE A 81 8.39 -17.66 -8.71
N LEU A 82 7.82 -18.60 -7.94
CA LEU A 82 8.58 -19.38 -6.96
C LEU A 82 9.65 -20.26 -7.61
N GLY A 83 9.31 -20.89 -8.74
CA GLY A 83 10.26 -21.71 -9.53
C GLY A 83 11.34 -20.91 -10.25
N LYS A 84 11.20 -19.58 -10.35
CA LYS A 84 12.16 -18.67 -10.99
C LYS A 84 13.10 -17.99 -9.99
N LEU A 85 12.94 -18.21 -8.69
CA LEU A 85 13.74 -17.52 -7.68
C LEU A 85 15.17 -18.07 -7.60
N THR A 86 16.12 -17.14 -7.52
CA THR A 86 17.49 -17.45 -7.10
C THR A 86 17.50 -17.85 -5.61
N PRO A 87 18.50 -18.60 -5.11
CA PRO A 87 18.59 -18.92 -3.69
C PRO A 87 18.59 -17.68 -2.76
N PRO A 88 19.28 -16.57 -3.08
CA PRO A 88 19.14 -15.31 -2.32
C PRO A 88 17.72 -14.74 -2.32
N ASP A 89 17.02 -14.73 -3.46
CA ASP A 89 15.65 -14.24 -3.54
C ASP A 89 14.68 -15.15 -2.79
N ARG A 90 14.87 -16.46 -2.83
CA ARG A 90 14.09 -17.42 -2.06
C ARG A 90 14.22 -17.17 -0.56
N ARG A 91 15.46 -16.98 -0.08
CA ARG A 91 15.70 -16.57 1.32
C ARG A 91 15.06 -15.22 1.65
N ALA A 92 15.03 -14.28 0.71
CA ALA A 92 14.37 -12.99 0.91
C ALA A 92 12.85 -13.14 1.03
N TYR A 93 12.24 -13.98 0.19
CA TYR A 93 10.82 -14.33 0.26
C TYR A 93 10.49 -14.97 1.62
N ASP A 94 11.22 -16.03 2.00
CA ASP A 94 10.98 -16.75 3.25
C ASP A 94 11.14 -15.83 4.48
N ARG A 95 12.13 -14.92 4.47
CA ARG A 95 12.27 -13.89 5.53
C ARG A 95 11.07 -12.96 5.61
N GLN A 96 10.56 -12.47 4.49
CA GLN A 96 9.40 -11.56 4.49
C GLN A 96 8.12 -12.27 4.96
N MET A 97 7.92 -13.53 4.54
CA MET A 97 6.82 -14.36 5.03
C MET A 97 6.89 -14.58 6.55
N LYS A 98 8.10 -14.82 7.08
CA LYS A 98 8.33 -14.94 8.53
C LYS A 98 8.10 -13.63 9.28
N LEU A 99 8.50 -12.48 8.72
CA LEU A 99 8.25 -11.18 9.34
C LEU A 99 6.75 -10.90 9.53
N CYS A 100 5.90 -11.35 8.60
CA CYS A 100 4.45 -11.29 8.79
C CYS A 100 3.98 -12.11 10.00
N ALA A 101 4.49 -13.34 10.16
CA ALA A 101 4.14 -14.18 11.31
C ALA A 101 4.63 -13.59 12.64
N ASP A 102 5.89 -13.14 12.68
CA ASP A 102 6.50 -12.58 13.88
C ASP A 102 5.80 -11.29 14.34
N ARG A 103 5.31 -10.46 13.40
CA ARG A 103 4.58 -9.21 13.69
C ARG A 103 3.34 -9.43 14.56
N TYR A 104 2.67 -10.58 14.42
CA TYR A 104 1.39 -10.86 15.07
C TYR A 104 1.44 -12.02 16.07
N ALA A 105 2.61 -12.64 16.28
CA ALA A 105 2.79 -13.85 17.08
C ALA A 105 2.32 -13.75 18.55
N HIS A 106 2.26 -12.54 19.10
CA HIS A 106 1.86 -12.28 20.50
C HIS A 106 0.56 -11.47 20.60
N ARG A 107 -0.30 -11.58 19.59
CA ARG A 107 -1.58 -10.87 19.54
C ARG A 107 -2.72 -11.86 19.62
N ASP A 108 -3.64 -11.64 20.54
CA ASP A 108 -4.81 -12.50 20.73
C ASP A 108 -5.97 -12.09 19.82
N GLY A 109 -6.68 -13.08 19.28
CA GLY A 109 -7.89 -12.90 18.48
C GLY A 109 -7.72 -13.22 16.99
N THR A 110 -8.81 -13.70 16.38
CA THR A 110 -8.85 -14.15 14.98
C THR A 110 -8.58 -13.05 13.96
N MET A 111 -8.75 -11.78 14.36
CA MET A 111 -8.36 -10.62 13.56
C MET A 111 -6.87 -10.58 13.26
N TYR A 112 -5.99 -10.96 14.20
CA TYR A 112 -4.54 -10.94 13.97
C TYR A 112 -4.07 -12.16 13.16
N ILE A 113 -4.81 -13.26 13.26
CA ILE A 113 -4.65 -14.41 12.36
C ILE A 113 -4.94 -13.98 10.92
N SER A 114 -6.06 -13.26 10.69
CA SER A 114 -6.40 -12.65 9.40
C SER A 114 -5.31 -11.70 8.90
N ALA A 115 -4.86 -10.78 9.76
CA ALA A 115 -3.82 -9.81 9.42
C ALA A 115 -2.49 -10.49 9.01
N THR A 116 -2.16 -11.64 9.62
CA THR A 116 -1.00 -12.45 9.24
C THR A 116 -1.16 -13.03 7.83
N ALA A 117 -2.31 -13.64 7.55
CA ALA A 117 -2.59 -14.26 6.25
C ALA A 117 -2.61 -13.24 5.10
N ILE A 118 -3.24 -12.07 5.33
CA ILE A 118 -3.29 -10.98 4.34
C ILE A 118 -1.89 -10.39 4.11
N CYS A 119 -1.07 -10.26 5.17
CA CYS A 119 0.32 -9.82 5.03
C CYS A 119 1.13 -10.77 4.14
N GLN A 120 1.00 -12.08 4.36
CA GLN A 120 1.70 -13.11 3.58
C GLN A 120 1.24 -13.12 2.11
N ALA A 121 -0.06 -13.00 1.86
CA ALA A 121 -0.60 -12.87 0.50
C ALA A 121 -0.06 -11.62 -0.23
N ASP A 122 0.09 -10.50 0.47
CA ASP A 122 0.69 -9.29 -0.11
C ASP A 122 2.18 -9.46 -0.42
N VAL A 123 2.94 -10.16 0.44
CA VAL A 123 4.34 -10.52 0.16
C VAL A 123 4.43 -11.35 -1.12
N ALA A 124 3.63 -12.42 -1.24
CA ALA A 124 3.60 -13.27 -2.43
C ALA A 124 3.22 -12.45 -3.68
N THR A 125 2.26 -11.53 -3.57
CA THR A 125 1.85 -10.64 -4.66
C THR A 125 2.98 -9.74 -5.14
N ARG A 126 3.77 -9.19 -4.22
CA ARG A 126 4.92 -8.33 -4.55
C ARG A 126 6.05 -9.11 -5.21
N PHE A 127 6.26 -10.37 -4.83
CA PHE A 127 7.24 -11.24 -5.46
C PHE A 127 6.80 -11.71 -6.85
N ALA A 128 5.51 -12.00 -7.04
CA ALA A 128 4.93 -12.25 -8.36
C ALA A 128 5.12 -11.05 -9.30
N ALA A 129 4.83 -9.84 -8.82
CA ALA A 129 5.07 -8.60 -9.56
C ALA A 129 6.57 -8.30 -9.81
N LYS A 130 7.50 -8.95 -9.10
CA LYS A 130 8.94 -8.71 -9.23
C LYS A 130 9.51 -9.27 -10.54
N GLN A 131 8.78 -10.08 -11.30
CA GLN A 131 9.17 -10.46 -12.67
C GLN A 131 8.95 -9.35 -13.71
N GLU A 132 8.33 -8.23 -13.33
CA GLU A 132 8.28 -7.00 -14.14
C GLU A 132 9.47 -6.05 -13.84
N ARG A 133 10.46 -6.46 -13.03
CA ARG A 133 11.64 -5.62 -12.79
C ARG A 133 12.75 -5.92 -13.79
N VAL A 134 12.67 -5.28 -14.95
CA VAL A 134 13.89 -4.74 -15.55
C VAL A 134 14.33 -3.60 -14.63
N ASP A 135 15.44 -3.79 -13.94
CA ASP A 135 16.36 -2.74 -13.47
C ASP A 135 15.74 -1.44 -12.91
N ALA A 136 15.07 -1.52 -11.76
CA ALA A 136 14.89 -0.32 -10.94
C ALA A 136 15.91 -0.32 -9.79
N PRO A 137 16.93 0.56 -9.82
CA PRO A 137 17.66 0.92 -8.61
C PRO A 137 16.72 1.65 -7.64
N SER A 138 17.12 1.69 -6.37
CA SER A 138 16.54 2.47 -5.26
C SER A 138 15.70 3.70 -5.68
N GLY A 139 14.38 3.60 -5.56
CA GLY A 139 13.44 4.69 -5.83
C GLY A 139 12.04 4.39 -5.33
N GLN A 140 11.88 4.24 -4.01
CA GLN A 140 10.56 4.11 -3.36
C GLN A 140 10.22 5.32 -2.48
N ALA A 141 11.01 6.40 -2.56
CA ALA A 141 10.75 7.65 -1.85
C ALA A 141 10.12 8.67 -2.80
N SER A 142 9.52 9.72 -2.24
CA SER A 142 9.00 10.90 -2.95
C SER A 142 10.09 11.79 -3.56
N PHE A 143 11.36 11.42 -3.37
CA PHE A 143 12.54 12.10 -3.88
C PHE A 143 13.58 11.12 -4.44
N ASP A 144 14.57 11.65 -5.14
CA ASP A 144 15.67 10.87 -5.72
C ASP A 144 16.61 10.35 -4.63
N CYS A 145 16.56 9.05 -4.37
CA CYS A 145 17.38 8.40 -3.35
C CYS A 145 18.89 8.49 -3.62
N ALA A 146 19.33 8.69 -4.86
CA ALA A 146 20.75 8.93 -5.15
C ALA A 146 21.23 10.29 -4.61
N LYS A 147 20.30 11.21 -4.31
CA LYS A 147 20.57 12.53 -3.74
C LYS A 147 20.33 12.59 -2.23
N ALA A 148 20.07 11.46 -1.57
CA ALA A 148 19.87 11.42 -0.12
C ALA A 148 21.14 11.81 0.65
N ARG A 149 21.07 12.87 1.45
CA ARG A 149 22.18 13.39 2.26
C ARG A 149 21.91 13.24 3.74
N THR A 150 20.68 13.49 4.19
CA THR A 150 20.35 13.49 5.62
C THR A 150 20.15 12.07 6.16
N PRO A 151 20.38 11.82 7.47
CA PRO A 151 20.09 10.53 8.08
C PRO A 151 18.63 10.10 7.89
N LEU A 152 17.70 11.06 7.91
CA LEU A 152 16.29 10.80 7.65
C LEU A 152 16.06 10.34 6.20
N GLU A 153 16.57 11.07 5.21
CA GLU A 153 16.48 10.69 3.79
C GLU A 153 17.07 9.31 3.53
N LYS A 154 18.25 9.03 4.09
CA LYS A 154 18.89 7.71 3.99
C LYS A 154 18.03 6.62 4.62
N THR A 155 17.34 6.92 5.73
CA THR A 155 16.40 5.99 6.36
C THR A 155 15.20 5.70 5.47
N ILE A 156 14.63 6.73 4.85
CA ILE A 156 13.51 6.58 3.90
C ILE A 156 13.93 5.72 2.70
N CYS A 157 15.12 5.97 2.15
CA CYS A 157 15.62 5.26 0.97
C CYS A 157 16.08 3.82 1.24
N ALA A 158 16.53 3.52 2.47
CA ALA A 158 17.04 2.20 2.82
C ALA A 158 15.93 1.17 3.09
N ASP A 159 14.69 1.60 3.36
CA ASP A 159 13.59 0.71 3.74
C ASP A 159 12.36 0.91 2.81
N PRO A 160 11.95 -0.13 2.05
CA PRO A 160 10.77 -0.08 1.18
C PRO A 160 9.45 0.29 1.87
N GLU A 161 9.27 -0.03 3.15
CA GLU A 161 8.06 0.32 3.91
C GLU A 161 8.08 1.79 4.32
N VAL A 162 9.25 2.29 4.74
CA VAL A 162 9.43 3.72 5.05
C VAL A 162 9.28 4.58 3.78
N GLY A 163 9.89 4.17 2.66
CA GLY A 163 9.73 4.84 1.37
C GLY A 163 8.27 4.95 0.93
N ARG A 164 7.50 3.86 1.03
CA ARG A 164 6.06 3.89 0.72
C ARG A 164 5.29 4.85 1.62
N ALA A 165 5.62 4.93 2.92
CA ALA A 165 5.00 5.89 3.82
C ALA A 165 5.33 7.34 3.44
N ASP A 166 6.54 7.61 2.94
CA ASP A 166 6.94 8.90 2.39
C ASP A 166 6.14 9.29 1.14
N LEU A 167 5.93 8.36 0.20
CA LEU A 167 5.07 8.59 -0.96
C LEU A 167 3.63 8.95 -0.58
N VAL A 168 3.05 8.21 0.37
CA VAL A 168 1.68 8.48 0.87
C VAL A 168 1.61 9.87 1.53
N LEU A 169 2.60 10.20 2.36
CA LEU A 169 2.66 11.51 3.01
C LEU A 169 2.78 12.64 1.98
N ALA A 170 3.65 12.49 0.97
CA ALA A 170 3.84 13.47 -0.09
C ALA A 170 2.56 13.71 -0.89
N GLU A 171 1.79 12.65 -1.19
CA GLU A 171 0.49 12.75 -1.85
C GLU A 171 -0.52 13.53 -0.98
N ARG A 172 -0.64 13.19 0.31
CA ARG A 172 -1.57 13.85 1.24
C ARG A 172 -1.21 15.31 1.45
N TYR A 173 0.07 15.62 1.61
CA TYR A 173 0.57 16.99 1.69
C TYR A 173 0.27 17.80 0.43
N THR A 174 0.51 17.22 -0.75
CA THR A 174 0.22 17.88 -2.03
C THR A 174 -1.27 18.15 -2.20
N SER A 175 -2.13 17.19 -1.82
CA SER A 175 -3.59 17.34 -1.86
C SER A 175 -4.07 18.43 -0.89
N ALA A 176 -3.54 18.46 0.33
CA ALA A 176 -3.85 19.51 1.30
C ALA A 176 -3.45 20.90 0.78
N LEU A 177 -2.26 21.02 0.18
CA LEU A 177 -1.84 22.27 -0.46
C LEU A 177 -2.77 22.68 -1.61
N LYS A 178 -3.26 21.74 -2.44
CA LYS A 178 -4.17 22.06 -3.56
C LYS A 178 -5.52 22.57 -3.09
N GLY A 179 -5.99 22.12 -1.92
CA GLY A 179 -7.25 22.59 -1.33
C GLY A 179 -7.19 23.98 -0.69
N LEU A 180 -6.00 24.57 -0.56
CA LEU A 180 -5.80 25.88 0.07
C LEU A 180 -5.55 26.98 -0.98
N GLU A 181 -5.99 28.20 -0.68
CA GLU A 181 -5.76 29.35 -1.54
C GLU A 181 -4.28 29.61 -1.80
N LYS A 182 -3.95 29.92 -3.05
CA LYS A 182 -2.58 30.30 -3.44
C LYS A 182 -2.23 31.64 -2.80
N GLY A 183 -1.13 31.69 -2.06
CA GLY A 183 -0.69 32.88 -1.33
C GLY A 183 -1.41 33.13 -0.01
N GLY A 184 -2.37 32.27 0.38
CA GLY A 184 -3.07 32.39 1.65
C GLY A 184 -2.19 32.05 2.86
N SER A 185 -2.53 32.62 4.02
CA SER A 185 -1.84 32.36 5.30
C SER A 185 -1.90 30.88 5.67
N ALA A 186 -3.04 30.21 5.49
CA ALA A 186 -3.21 28.78 5.77
C ALA A 186 -2.23 27.89 4.98
N ARG A 187 -1.97 28.23 3.71
CA ARG A 187 -0.97 27.52 2.87
C ARG A 187 0.43 27.68 3.47
N SER A 188 0.78 28.90 3.88
CA SER A 188 2.06 29.21 4.51
C SER A 188 2.21 28.51 5.86
N SER A 189 1.15 28.46 6.67
CA SER A 189 1.09 27.70 7.93
C SER A 189 1.33 26.22 7.71
N LEU A 190 0.71 25.61 6.69
CA LEU A 190 0.91 24.20 6.36
C LEU A 190 2.36 23.90 5.92
N VAL A 191 2.97 24.77 5.11
CA VAL A 191 4.38 24.63 4.72
C VAL A 191 5.30 24.73 5.94
N ALA A 192 5.09 25.74 6.80
CA ALA A 192 5.87 25.93 8.01
C ALA A 192 5.73 24.72 8.97
N SER A 193 4.49 24.26 9.18
CA SER A 193 4.18 23.07 9.97
C SER A 193 4.91 21.84 9.44
N GLN A 194 4.87 21.57 8.13
CA GLN A 194 5.54 20.41 7.54
C GLN A 194 7.06 20.46 7.73
N ASN A 195 7.67 21.63 7.55
CA ASN A 195 9.11 21.82 7.79
C ASN A 195 9.48 21.61 9.26
N ASN A 196 8.66 22.09 10.19
CA ASN A 196 8.87 21.89 11.62
C ASN A 196 8.70 20.43 12.03
N TRP A 197 7.73 19.74 11.44
CA TRP A 197 7.51 18.32 11.66
C TRP A 197 8.71 17.47 11.22
N LEU A 198 9.30 17.74 10.05
CA LEU A 198 10.51 17.02 9.59
C LEU A 198 11.69 17.19 10.57
N LYS A 199 11.87 18.40 11.12
CA LYS A 199 12.87 18.66 12.16
C LYS A 199 12.56 17.88 13.45
N PHE A 200 11.28 17.84 13.84
CA PHE A 200 10.82 17.08 14.99
C PHE A 200 11.13 15.58 14.82
N VAL A 201 10.79 14.97 13.69
CA VAL A 201 11.11 13.56 13.42
C VAL A 201 12.61 13.30 13.47
N SER A 202 13.41 14.21 12.89
CA SER A 202 14.86 14.10 12.88
C SER A 202 15.49 14.13 14.27
N ARG A 203 14.84 14.80 15.24
CA ARG A 203 15.28 14.87 16.65
C ARG A 203 14.73 13.72 17.49
N SER A 204 13.49 13.30 17.22
CA SER A 204 12.80 12.30 18.02
C SER A 204 13.22 10.87 17.69
N CYS A 205 13.50 10.56 16.41
CA CYS A 205 13.90 9.23 16.00
C CYS A 205 15.41 8.97 16.16
N PRO A 206 15.82 7.75 16.54
CA PRO A 206 17.22 7.40 16.72
C PRO A 206 17.90 7.11 15.36
N LEU A 207 18.02 8.15 14.51
CA LEU A 207 18.50 8.06 13.12
C LEU A 207 20.00 7.73 12.96
N GLY A 208 20.66 7.27 14.02
CA GLY A 208 22.03 6.79 13.97
C GLY A 208 22.14 5.55 13.07
N ALA A 209 23.23 5.47 12.31
CA ALA A 209 23.55 4.32 11.47
C ALA A 209 24.80 3.62 12.01
N VAL A 210 24.73 2.31 12.23
CA VAL A 210 25.91 1.47 12.44
C VAL A 210 26.32 0.94 11.07
N GLY A 211 27.52 1.28 10.60
CA GLY A 211 28.00 0.84 9.27
C GLY A 211 27.19 1.38 8.09
N GLY A 212 26.56 2.56 8.22
CA GLY A 212 25.79 3.19 7.14
C GLY A 212 24.37 2.64 6.93
N THR A 213 23.95 1.62 7.69
CA THR A 213 22.59 1.08 7.64
C THR A 213 21.74 1.64 8.81
N PRO A 214 20.54 2.19 8.56
CA PRO A 214 19.62 2.61 9.61
C PRO A 214 19.19 1.44 10.50
N SER A 215 19.19 1.65 11.83
CA SER A 215 18.79 0.62 12.77
C SER A 215 17.30 0.22 12.60
N PRO A 216 16.89 -1.00 12.99
CA PRO A 216 15.48 -1.37 13.02
C PRO A 216 14.61 -0.39 13.83
N ALA A 217 15.13 0.12 14.96
CA ALA A 217 14.45 1.11 15.77
C ALA A 217 14.27 2.45 15.05
N ALA A 218 15.29 2.90 14.30
CA ALA A 218 15.19 4.10 13.46
C ALA A 218 14.10 3.94 12.40
N ARG A 219 14.11 2.81 11.67
CA ARG A 219 13.14 2.50 10.62
C ARG A 219 11.72 2.45 11.15
N ALA A 220 11.50 1.77 12.28
CA ALA A 220 10.19 1.69 12.93
C ALA A 220 9.69 3.06 13.40
N CYS A 221 10.55 3.87 14.02
CA CYS A 221 10.20 5.22 14.47
C CYS A 221 9.79 6.13 13.29
N VAL A 222 10.57 6.13 12.21
CA VAL A 222 10.26 6.95 11.02
C VAL A 222 8.97 6.47 10.36
N LEU A 223 8.77 5.15 10.24
CA LEU A 223 7.53 4.60 9.69
C LEU A 223 6.30 5.04 10.49
N ALA A 224 6.37 4.96 11.82
CA ALA A 224 5.29 5.41 12.71
C ALA A 224 5.03 6.91 12.55
N ALA A 225 6.08 7.74 12.54
CA ALA A 225 5.98 9.18 12.35
C ALA A 225 5.27 9.55 11.04
N PHE A 226 5.69 8.95 9.93
CA PHE A 226 5.20 9.27 8.59
C PHE A 226 3.74 8.82 8.40
N THR A 227 3.40 7.66 8.97
CA THR A 227 2.02 7.15 8.97
C THR A 227 1.10 8.07 9.79
N ALA A 228 1.51 8.44 11.01
CA ALA A 228 0.75 9.32 11.88
C ALA A 228 0.55 10.71 11.26
N ARG A 229 1.59 11.27 10.63
CA ARG A 229 1.49 12.55 9.94
C ARG A 229 0.55 12.52 8.75
N SER A 230 0.58 11.44 7.96
CA SER A 230 -0.33 11.27 6.83
C SER A 230 -1.79 11.27 7.27
N ALA A 231 -2.11 10.53 8.35
CA ALA A 231 -3.43 10.52 8.95
C ALA A 231 -3.84 11.90 9.52
N GLN A 232 -2.91 12.57 10.21
CA GLN A 232 -3.13 13.91 10.74
C GLN A 232 -3.52 14.91 9.65
N LEU A 233 -2.78 14.98 8.54
CA LEU A 233 -3.10 15.91 7.44
C LEU A 233 -4.47 15.64 6.83
N GLU A 234 -4.85 14.35 6.72
CA GLU A 234 -6.17 13.94 6.24
C GLU A 234 -7.30 14.37 7.18
N THR A 235 -7.08 14.32 8.49
CA THR A 235 -8.04 14.82 9.49
C THR A 235 -8.09 16.35 9.50
N CYS A 236 -6.93 17.02 9.50
CA CYS A 236 -6.88 18.47 9.64
C CYS A 236 -7.51 19.22 8.47
N ARG A 237 -7.50 18.67 7.25
CA ARG A 237 -8.11 19.33 6.07
C ARG A 237 -9.61 19.61 6.22
N GLN A 238 -10.29 18.95 7.17
CA GLN A 238 -11.72 19.17 7.45
C GLN A 238 -11.96 20.38 8.36
N GLN A 239 -10.90 20.99 8.88
CA GLN A 239 -10.94 22.12 9.81
C GLN A 239 -10.59 23.43 9.10
N THR A 240 -10.92 24.55 9.74
CA THR A 240 -10.60 25.90 9.24
C THR A 240 -10.03 26.78 10.36
N GLY A 241 -9.39 27.88 9.97
CA GLY A 241 -8.86 28.90 10.89
C GLY A 241 -7.93 28.33 11.97
N GLU A 242 -8.09 28.81 13.20
CA GLU A 242 -7.25 28.42 14.35
C GLU A 242 -7.32 26.93 14.69
N SER A 243 -8.44 26.26 14.41
CA SER A 243 -8.57 24.82 14.64
C SER A 243 -7.68 24.05 13.68
N HIS A 244 -7.72 24.39 12.38
CA HIS A 244 -6.80 23.84 11.39
C HIS A 244 -5.34 24.04 11.81
N ASP A 245 -4.97 25.26 12.20
CA ASP A 245 -3.61 25.60 12.59
C ASP A 245 -3.13 24.87 13.84
N ARG A 246 -3.99 24.68 14.85
CA ARG A 246 -3.67 23.81 15.99
C ARG A 246 -3.52 22.36 15.56
N CYS A 247 -4.43 21.86 14.73
CA CYS A 247 -4.43 20.48 14.27
C CYS A 247 -3.14 20.12 13.53
N ILE A 248 -2.70 20.94 12.56
CA ILE A 248 -1.49 20.64 11.79
C ILE A 248 -0.21 20.76 12.65
N ASN A 249 -0.24 21.43 13.79
CA ASN A 249 0.94 21.62 14.65
C ASN A 249 0.97 20.68 15.88
N ASP A 250 -0.03 19.80 16.03
CA ASP A 250 -0.08 18.81 17.11
C ASP A 250 0.73 17.55 16.76
N PHE A 251 2.06 17.64 16.80
CA PHE A 251 2.93 16.52 16.45
C PHE A 251 2.92 15.44 17.54
N GLN A 252 2.49 14.23 17.19
CA GLN A 252 2.53 13.08 18.07
C GLN A 252 3.95 12.50 18.14
N ASP A 253 4.38 12.09 19.34
CA ASP A 253 5.68 11.43 19.51
C ASP A 253 5.69 10.06 18.83
N PRO A 254 6.56 9.83 17.83
CA PRO A 254 6.61 8.57 17.10
C PRO A 254 7.17 7.39 17.91
N ARG A 255 7.72 7.62 19.10
CA ARG A 255 8.26 6.57 19.98
C ARG A 255 7.20 5.91 20.86
N GLY A 256 6.00 6.50 20.99
CA GLY A 256 4.87 5.91 21.69
C GLY A 256 4.97 5.89 23.23
N ASP A 257 5.96 6.55 23.82
CA ASP A 257 6.28 6.57 25.26
C ASP A 257 5.57 7.69 26.04
N GLY A 258 4.63 8.40 25.43
CA GLY A 258 3.77 9.39 26.10
C GLY A 258 4.49 10.65 26.61
N LYS A 259 5.82 10.74 26.45
CA LYS A 259 6.61 11.92 26.81
C LYS A 259 6.60 12.90 25.66
N LYS A 260 5.86 14.02 25.81
CA LYS A 260 5.97 15.16 24.90
C LYS A 260 7.45 15.54 24.75
N ALA A 261 7.97 15.57 23.51
CA ALA A 261 9.32 16.07 23.26
C ALA A 261 9.45 17.47 23.85
N ALA A 262 10.50 17.69 24.66
CA ALA A 262 10.77 18.98 25.27
C ALA A 262 10.90 20.06 24.19
N ARG A 263 10.18 21.16 24.39
CA ARG A 263 10.16 22.33 23.51
C ARG A 263 11.54 22.99 23.41
#